data_AF-A0A6M0T667-F1
#
_entry.id   AF-A0A6M0T667-F1
#
_cell.length_a   1.000
_cell.length_b   1.000
_cell.length_c   1.000
_cell.angle_alpha   90.00
_cell.angle_beta   90.00
_cell.angle_gamma   90.00
#
_symmetry.space_group_name_H-M   'P 1'
#
loop_
_entity.id
_entity.type
_entity.pdbx_description
1 polymer ?
#
loop_
_entity_poly.entity_id
_entity_poly.type
_entity_poly.pdbx_seq_one_letter_code
_entity_poly.pdbx_strand_id
1 'polypeptide(L)'
;MENNKKTNLQEKELYKLFNEIKFEENIFNNIEEEVDIDQKERIKKNLNNKIKRENRSNKLKYTSVVAAITLVFSIGIVTASPTFAKNIPVLNSIMQILNNKHDTKGDYAKYSEIINKSVSNSGITITINEVIADDSKLVISYTLKTNKKIKDLEVFSISQFLKINGKTFSSSGTSMGQDIDDYTYIGSEEIHTSIPEDKKFNVDLNITEVSDIKGKWDFAFSASKEEMFRESTVFKPNQKLDLPDSNATIDKVVFSPIDTSIFITGYGKNKNIKAGANGGMFDYNHWIAFDDNGVELIPKGLGAGELDFNKHIFSSEMQYEKSKSIPKYLTIIPCKIITSNREEVKIDEGDKKIPIFLETKKPKEISRFIDGVYPIELPQGKIGSLIINDIRTEKNKTIVRYTAKGKAPYFQAEDLLIKDNKGECVEVKDYTIRKDDKNLNEFTKIFEALDPNKKYTISTSNLDNVEFRDDLKFKIEFNK
;
A
#
# COMPACT_ATOMS: atom_id res chain seq x y z
N MET A 1 44.17 -46.78 -5.43
CA MET A 1 43.15 -47.13 -6.45
C MET A 1 41.90 -47.50 -5.68
N GLU A 2 40.97 -46.56 -5.53
CA GLU A 2 39.86 -46.27 -6.48
C GLU A 2 38.88 -47.47 -6.55
N ASN A 3 37.56 -47.30 -6.54
CA ASN A 3 36.78 -46.10 -6.82
C ASN A 3 35.38 -46.14 -6.22
N ASN A 4 34.82 -44.92 -6.13
CA ASN A 4 33.56 -44.49 -5.58
C ASN A 4 32.30 -45.16 -6.18
N LYS A 5 31.39 -45.56 -5.28
CA LYS A 5 29.96 -45.72 -5.56
C LYS A 5 29.19 -45.03 -4.42
N LYS A 6 29.13 -43.69 -4.45
CA LYS A 6 28.33 -42.91 -3.49
C LYS A 6 27.88 -41.58 -4.10
N THR A 7 27.19 -41.68 -5.22
CA THR A 7 26.28 -40.64 -5.67
C THR A 7 24.93 -41.32 -5.94
N ASN A 8 23.86 -40.60 -5.66
CA ASN A 8 22.50 -40.84 -6.17
C ASN A 8 21.45 -41.54 -5.28
N LEU A 9 21.54 -41.45 -3.94
CA LEU A 9 20.42 -41.81 -3.05
C LEU A 9 19.67 -40.58 -2.50
N GLN A 10 20.39 -39.57 -1.99
CA GLN A 10 19.76 -38.37 -1.37
C GLN A 10 19.16 -37.40 -2.39
N GLU A 11 19.76 -37.22 -3.57
CA GLU A 11 19.21 -36.35 -4.61
C GLU A 11 17.94 -36.96 -5.23
N LYS A 12 17.94 -38.29 -5.41
CA LYS A 12 16.74 -39.04 -5.81
C LYS A 12 15.64 -38.96 -4.76
N GLU A 13 15.95 -39.04 -3.48
CA GLU A 13 14.96 -38.86 -2.41
C GLU A 13 14.43 -37.44 -2.31
N LEU A 14 15.25 -36.41 -2.58
CA LEU A 14 14.80 -35.02 -2.65
C LEU A 14 13.87 -34.78 -3.85
N TYR A 15 14.23 -35.31 -5.03
CA TYR A 15 13.36 -35.28 -6.22
C TYR A 15 12.08 -36.10 -6.03
N LYS A 16 12.14 -37.22 -5.31
CA LYS A 16 10.98 -38.03 -4.97
C LYS A 16 10.08 -37.31 -3.97
N LEU A 17 10.65 -36.60 -2.99
CA LEU A 17 9.92 -35.76 -2.03
C LEU A 17 9.25 -34.57 -2.73
N PHE A 18 9.89 -33.97 -3.73
CA PHE A 18 9.28 -32.92 -4.56
C PHE A 18 8.15 -33.43 -5.48
N ASN A 19 8.25 -34.67 -5.97
CA ASN A 19 7.23 -35.29 -6.84
C ASN A 19 6.10 -36.01 -6.06
N GLU A 20 6.31 -36.37 -4.78
CA GLU A 20 5.30 -36.98 -3.89
C GLU A 20 4.45 -35.93 -3.14
N ILE A 21 4.75 -34.64 -3.30
CA ILE A 21 3.79 -33.56 -3.01
C ILE A 21 2.69 -33.64 -4.06
N LYS A 22 1.64 -34.42 -3.76
CA LYS A 22 0.35 -34.26 -4.42
C LYS A 22 -0.14 -32.84 -4.14
N PHE A 23 -0.13 -32.02 -5.19
CA PHE A 23 -0.76 -30.71 -5.24
C PHE A 23 -2.26 -30.88 -5.06
N GLU A 24 -2.79 -30.43 -3.92
CA GLU A 24 -4.22 -30.12 -3.79
C GLU A 24 -4.41 -28.66 -4.17
N GLU A 25 -5.17 -28.46 -5.25
CA GLU A 25 -5.37 -27.19 -5.97
C GLU A 25 -6.34 -26.21 -5.26
N ASN A 26 -6.80 -26.52 -4.05
CA ASN A 26 -8.11 -26.04 -3.60
C ASN A 26 -8.11 -25.12 -2.36
N ILE A 27 -7.15 -24.20 -2.21
CA ILE A 27 -7.26 -23.11 -1.21
C ILE A 27 -7.38 -21.73 -1.87
N PHE A 28 -6.96 -21.58 -3.13
CA PHE A 28 -7.15 -20.36 -3.90
C PHE A 28 -8.47 -20.30 -4.69
N ASN A 29 -9.31 -21.34 -4.65
CA ASN A 29 -10.62 -21.32 -5.32
C ASN A 29 -11.62 -20.33 -4.70
N ASN A 30 -11.33 -19.80 -3.52
CA ASN A 30 -12.15 -18.76 -2.88
C ASN A 30 -11.60 -17.33 -3.10
N ILE A 31 -10.46 -17.18 -3.78
CA ILE A 31 -10.09 -15.90 -4.40
C ILE A 31 -10.67 -15.98 -5.81
N GLU A 32 -11.93 -15.56 -5.97
CA GLU A 32 -12.54 -15.33 -7.29
C GLU A 32 -11.83 -14.12 -7.96
N GLU A 33 -10.56 -14.27 -8.30
CA GLU A 33 -9.82 -13.32 -9.15
C GLU A 33 -8.70 -14.09 -9.85
N GLU A 34 -8.88 -14.31 -11.16
CA GLU A 34 -7.91 -14.94 -12.03
C GLU A 34 -6.62 -14.10 -12.05
N VAL A 35 -5.62 -14.48 -11.26
CA VAL A 35 -4.24 -14.04 -11.49
C VAL A 35 -3.88 -14.46 -12.92
N ASP A 36 -3.60 -13.47 -13.77
CA ASP A 36 -3.26 -13.61 -15.18
C ASP A 36 -2.19 -14.71 -15.41
N ILE A 37 -2.39 -15.53 -16.44
CA ILE A 37 -1.58 -16.71 -16.75
C ILE A 37 -0.12 -16.31 -17.00
N ASP A 38 0.10 -15.17 -17.65
CA ASP A 38 1.44 -14.64 -17.93
C ASP A 38 2.16 -14.23 -16.64
N GLN A 39 1.44 -13.76 -15.62
CA GLN A 39 2.01 -13.42 -14.32
C GLN A 39 2.43 -14.67 -13.53
N LYS A 40 1.61 -15.74 -13.55
CA LYS A 40 1.96 -17.03 -12.94
C LYS A 40 3.23 -17.63 -13.55
N GLU A 41 3.35 -17.59 -14.87
CA GLU A 41 4.54 -18.03 -15.62
C GLU A 41 5.79 -17.20 -15.25
N ARG A 42 5.66 -15.87 -15.13
CA ARG A 42 6.75 -14.97 -14.74
C ARG A 42 7.23 -15.24 -13.31
N ILE A 43 6.32 -15.41 -12.35
CA ILE A 43 6.65 -15.73 -10.96
C ILE A 43 7.41 -17.07 -10.90
N LYS A 44 6.89 -18.11 -11.57
CA LYS A 44 7.53 -19.43 -11.66
C LYS A 44 8.93 -19.39 -12.27
N LYS A 45 9.10 -18.61 -13.35
CA LYS A 45 10.40 -18.44 -14.03
C LYS A 45 11.41 -17.70 -13.14
N ASN A 46 10.98 -16.69 -12.42
CA ASN A 46 11.84 -15.89 -11.54
C ASN A 46 12.30 -16.69 -10.31
N LEU A 47 11.39 -17.44 -9.67
CA LEU A 47 11.73 -18.37 -8.58
C LEU A 47 12.75 -19.42 -9.04
N ASN A 48 12.53 -20.02 -10.20
CA ASN A 48 13.47 -20.99 -10.78
C ASN A 48 14.84 -20.39 -11.10
N ASN A 49 14.88 -19.11 -11.54
CA ASN A 49 16.13 -18.43 -11.83
C ASN A 49 16.92 -18.08 -10.55
N LYS A 50 16.25 -17.72 -9.46
CA LYS A 50 16.88 -17.43 -8.16
C LYS A 50 17.52 -18.71 -7.57
N ILE A 51 16.78 -19.83 -7.59
CA ILE A 51 17.27 -21.16 -7.17
C ILE A 51 18.48 -21.60 -8.01
N LYS A 52 18.45 -21.38 -9.34
CA LYS A 52 19.57 -21.73 -10.22
C LYS A 52 20.80 -20.82 -10.05
N ARG A 53 20.61 -19.57 -9.62
CA ARG A 53 21.68 -18.59 -9.43
C ARG A 53 22.49 -18.88 -8.16
N GLU A 54 21.83 -19.34 -7.09
CA GLU A 54 22.50 -19.82 -5.87
C GLU A 54 23.27 -21.13 -6.11
N ASN A 55 22.74 -22.03 -6.95
CA ASN A 55 23.41 -23.29 -7.29
C ASN A 55 24.63 -23.16 -8.23
N ARG A 56 24.91 -21.96 -8.79
CA ARG A 56 26.06 -21.73 -9.68
C ARG A 56 27.29 -21.16 -8.98
N SER A 57 27.18 -20.61 -7.77
CA SER A 57 28.32 -20.12 -7.00
C SER A 57 28.86 -21.22 -6.07
N ASN A 58 29.55 -22.20 -6.64
CA ASN A 58 30.10 -23.31 -5.86
C ASN A 58 31.51 -23.02 -5.31
N LYS A 59 31.71 -23.52 -4.08
CA LYS A 59 32.95 -23.78 -3.32
C LYS A 59 33.48 -22.67 -2.43
N LEU A 60 32.85 -22.46 -1.27
CA LEU A 60 33.63 -22.21 -0.05
C LEU A 60 32.91 -22.72 1.21
N LYS A 61 33.46 -23.81 1.77
CA LYS A 61 33.46 -24.28 3.16
C LYS A 61 32.11 -24.31 3.90
N TYR A 62 31.47 -25.46 3.76
CA TYR A 62 30.51 -26.04 4.70
C TYR A 62 31.09 -26.13 6.12
N THR A 63 30.86 -25.12 6.97
CA THR A 63 30.93 -25.31 8.44
C THR A 63 29.94 -24.46 9.25
N SER A 64 29.10 -23.59 8.67
CA SER A 64 28.15 -22.77 9.48
C SER A 64 26.66 -23.04 9.25
N VAL A 65 26.26 -23.85 8.27
CA VAL A 65 24.82 -24.05 7.94
C VAL A 65 24.18 -25.21 8.73
N VAL A 66 24.97 -26.08 9.37
CA VAL A 66 24.46 -27.23 10.14
C VAL A 66 24.03 -26.83 11.57
N ALA A 67 24.49 -25.70 12.12
CA ALA A 67 24.06 -25.25 13.44
C ALA A 67 22.66 -24.59 13.44
N ALA A 68 22.23 -23.98 12.33
CA ALA A 68 20.95 -23.27 12.25
C ALA A 68 19.73 -24.20 12.05
N ILE A 69 19.92 -25.37 11.43
CA ILE A 69 18.83 -26.33 11.19
C ILE A 69 18.61 -27.26 12.40
N THR A 70 19.65 -27.50 13.20
CA THR A 70 19.56 -28.40 14.36
C THR A 70 19.03 -27.71 15.64
N LEU A 71 19.02 -26.37 15.69
CA LEU A 71 18.50 -25.61 16.83
C LEU A 71 16.99 -25.33 16.79
N VAL A 72 16.34 -25.52 15.62
CA VAL A 72 14.87 -25.38 15.48
C VAL A 72 14.12 -26.63 15.95
N PHE A 73 14.80 -27.78 16.07
CA PHE A 73 14.18 -29.06 16.44
C PHE A 73 14.37 -29.49 17.91
N SER A 74 15.08 -28.72 18.75
CA SER A 74 15.45 -29.16 20.10
C SER A 74 14.72 -28.46 21.26
N ILE A 75 13.74 -27.58 21.01
CA ILE A 75 12.86 -27.08 22.07
C ILE A 75 11.40 -27.18 21.61
N GLY A 76 10.74 -28.26 22.02
CA GLY A 76 9.28 -28.30 22.15
C GLY A 76 8.52 -29.18 21.16
N ILE A 77 8.83 -30.48 21.08
CA ILE A 77 7.80 -31.45 20.68
C ILE A 77 6.81 -31.56 21.84
N VAL A 78 5.65 -30.91 21.73
CA VAL A 78 4.38 -31.50 22.19
C VAL A 78 3.29 -31.12 21.17
N THR A 79 2.95 -32.10 20.33
CA THR A 79 1.78 -32.19 19.44
C THR A 79 1.60 -31.10 18.38
N ALA A 80 2.51 -31.03 17.41
CA ALA A 80 2.16 -30.55 16.07
C ALA A 80 2.15 -31.76 15.14
N SER A 81 0.96 -32.18 14.69
CA SER A 81 0.82 -33.27 13.74
C SER A 81 1.57 -32.96 12.42
N PRO A 82 2.07 -33.98 11.69
CA PRO A 82 2.79 -33.82 10.41
C PRO A 82 2.00 -33.13 9.28
N THR A 83 0.75 -32.75 9.53
CA THR A 83 -0.12 -31.98 8.63
C THR A 83 0.11 -30.47 8.69
N PHE A 84 0.83 -29.96 9.70
CA PHE A 84 1.01 -28.50 9.87
C PHE A 84 1.96 -27.84 8.86
N ALA A 85 2.81 -28.61 8.18
CA ALA A 85 3.70 -28.09 7.13
C ALA A 85 3.06 -28.11 5.72
N LYS A 86 1.81 -28.59 5.58
CA LYS A 86 1.28 -28.97 4.27
C LYS A 86 0.47 -27.92 3.50
N ASN A 87 0.31 -26.69 4.00
CA ASN A 87 -0.37 -25.61 3.27
C ASN A 87 0.20 -24.23 3.66
N ILE A 88 1.34 -23.85 3.07
CA ILE A 88 1.91 -22.50 3.22
C ILE A 88 1.77 -21.76 1.87
N PRO A 89 1.33 -20.49 1.84
CA PRO A 89 1.25 -19.60 0.66
C PRO A 89 2.56 -19.34 -0.11
N VAL A 90 3.62 -20.15 0.07
CA VAL A 90 4.99 -19.98 -0.43
C VAL A 90 5.09 -19.77 -1.94
N LEU A 91 4.03 -20.01 -2.71
CA LEU A 91 4.03 -19.84 -4.16
C LEU A 91 3.58 -18.46 -4.65
N ASN A 92 2.95 -17.63 -3.82
CA ASN A 92 2.48 -16.29 -4.22
C ASN A 92 2.96 -15.24 -3.22
N SER A 93 3.65 -14.20 -3.68
CA SER A 93 4.01 -13.03 -2.87
C SER A 93 2.76 -12.43 -2.23
N ILE A 94 2.74 -12.35 -0.90
CA ILE A 94 1.61 -11.75 -0.15
C ILE A 94 1.46 -10.29 -0.54
N MET A 95 2.58 -9.57 -0.71
CA MET A 95 2.57 -8.19 -1.16
C MET A 95 1.90 -8.08 -2.55
N GLN A 96 2.23 -8.96 -3.48
CA GLN A 96 1.61 -8.96 -4.81
C GLN A 96 0.11 -9.26 -4.74
N ILE A 97 -0.31 -10.25 -3.91
CA ILE A 97 -1.74 -10.58 -3.74
C ILE A 97 -2.50 -9.36 -3.22
N LEU A 98 -2.02 -8.75 -2.15
CA LEU A 98 -2.70 -7.62 -1.52
C LEU A 98 -2.74 -6.39 -2.43
N ASN A 99 -1.62 -6.07 -3.10
CA ASN A 99 -1.59 -4.93 -4.02
C ASN A 99 -2.46 -5.14 -5.27
N ASN A 100 -2.48 -6.35 -5.85
CA ASN A 100 -3.34 -6.64 -7.00
C ASN A 100 -4.82 -6.48 -6.68
N LYS A 101 -5.24 -6.88 -5.48
CA LYS A 101 -6.63 -6.71 -5.02
C LYS A 101 -7.05 -5.23 -4.91
N HIS A 102 -6.08 -4.34 -4.71
CA HIS A 102 -6.31 -2.90 -4.67
C HIS A 102 -6.03 -2.21 -6.02
N ASP A 103 -5.86 -2.99 -7.10
CA ASP A 103 -5.40 -2.53 -8.44
C ASP A 103 -4.08 -1.73 -8.42
N THR A 104 -3.33 -1.80 -7.32
CA THR A 104 -2.07 -1.09 -7.16
C THR A 104 -1.01 -1.73 -8.05
N LYS A 105 -0.58 -0.98 -9.06
CA LYS A 105 0.43 -1.45 -10.02
C LYS A 105 1.81 -1.55 -9.40
N GLY A 106 2.49 -2.68 -9.60
CA GLY A 106 3.85 -2.88 -9.13
C GLY A 106 4.29 -4.35 -9.24
N ASP A 107 5.59 -4.57 -9.43
CA ASP A 107 6.16 -5.92 -9.52
C ASP A 107 6.67 -6.41 -8.14
N TYR A 108 5.87 -6.30 -7.08
CA TYR A 108 6.26 -6.59 -5.70
C TYR A 108 6.95 -7.95 -5.54
N ALA A 109 6.39 -9.00 -6.15
CA ALA A 109 6.94 -10.35 -6.09
C ALA A 109 8.37 -10.48 -6.66
N LYS A 110 8.74 -9.63 -7.62
CA LYS A 110 10.06 -9.67 -8.27
C LYS A 110 11.13 -9.07 -7.37
N TYR A 111 10.76 -8.03 -6.61
CA TYR A 111 11.69 -7.22 -5.81
C TYR A 111 11.69 -7.58 -4.34
N SER A 112 10.83 -8.52 -3.93
CA SER A 112 10.78 -8.99 -2.57
C SER A 112 11.92 -9.96 -2.23
N GLU A 113 12.48 -9.76 -1.06
CA GLU A 113 13.38 -10.70 -0.41
C GLU A 113 12.55 -11.63 0.48
N ILE A 114 12.64 -12.93 0.21
CA ILE A 114 11.91 -13.96 0.96
C ILE A 114 12.61 -14.15 2.31
N ILE A 115 11.85 -13.96 3.39
CA ILE A 115 12.31 -14.14 4.77
C ILE A 115 11.83 -15.48 5.33
N ASN A 116 10.52 -15.75 5.23
CA ASN A 116 9.83 -16.96 5.71
C ASN A 116 10.30 -17.46 7.09
N LYS A 117 10.40 -16.55 8.06
CA LYS A 117 10.71 -16.89 9.46
C LYS A 117 9.44 -16.89 10.28
N SER A 118 9.22 -17.93 11.07
CA SER A 118 8.04 -18.07 11.93
C SER A 118 8.44 -18.16 13.40
N VAL A 119 7.65 -17.52 14.27
CA VAL A 119 7.74 -17.64 15.72
C VAL A 119 6.35 -17.89 16.27
N SER A 120 6.24 -18.77 17.27
CA SER A 120 4.98 -19.15 17.90
C SER A 120 5.05 -18.91 19.41
N ASN A 121 4.06 -18.21 19.94
CA ASN A 121 3.94 -17.90 21.36
C ASN A 121 2.47 -17.63 21.70
N SER A 122 2.03 -17.93 22.92
CA SER A 122 0.66 -17.62 23.39
C SER A 122 -0.48 -18.04 22.45
N GLY A 123 -0.33 -19.14 21.70
CA GLY A 123 -1.35 -19.62 20.75
C GLY A 123 -1.41 -18.87 19.42
N ILE A 124 -0.48 -17.94 19.17
CA ILE A 124 -0.35 -17.18 17.93
C ILE A 124 0.99 -17.51 17.28
N THR A 125 0.96 -17.75 15.97
CA THR A 125 2.15 -17.88 15.13
C THR A 125 2.21 -16.70 14.17
N ILE A 126 3.29 -15.94 14.25
CA ILE A 126 3.60 -14.88 13.29
C ILE A 126 4.67 -15.40 12.36
N THR A 127 4.49 -15.18 11.06
CA THR A 127 5.49 -15.44 10.03
C THR A 127 5.82 -14.14 9.33
N ILE A 128 7.10 -13.75 9.30
CA ILE A 128 7.57 -12.69 8.39
C ILE A 128 7.86 -13.35 7.06
N ASN A 129 7.06 -13.04 6.04
CA ASN A 129 7.07 -13.74 4.76
C ASN A 129 8.12 -13.16 3.83
N GLU A 130 8.05 -11.86 3.55
CA GLU A 130 8.93 -11.18 2.62
C GLU A 130 9.08 -9.70 2.98
N VAL A 131 10.18 -9.10 2.51
CA VAL A 131 10.53 -7.70 2.74
C VAL A 131 10.95 -7.03 1.43
N ILE A 132 10.58 -5.76 1.27
CA ILE A 132 11.09 -4.86 0.23
C ILE A 132 11.66 -3.63 0.93
N ALA A 133 12.81 -3.14 0.46
CA ALA A 133 13.41 -1.92 0.98
C ALA A 133 13.86 -1.00 -0.17
N ASP A 134 13.72 0.30 0.04
CA ASP A 134 14.37 1.34 -0.76
C ASP A 134 15.05 2.38 0.14
N ASP A 135 15.24 3.61 -0.34
CA ASP A 135 15.90 4.69 0.43
C ASP A 135 14.97 5.42 1.41
N SER A 136 13.65 5.25 1.36
CA SER A 136 12.69 5.96 2.23
C SER A 136 11.75 5.04 3.01
N LYS A 137 11.65 3.76 2.65
CA LYS A 137 10.69 2.85 3.25
C LYS A 137 11.12 1.38 3.28
N LEU A 138 10.43 0.67 4.15
CA LEU A 138 10.49 -0.78 4.31
C LEU A 138 9.06 -1.32 4.19
N VAL A 139 8.82 -2.21 3.24
CA VAL A 139 7.55 -2.95 3.15
C VAL A 139 7.78 -4.32 3.74
N ILE A 140 6.99 -4.72 4.73
CA ILE A 140 7.09 -6.05 5.36
C ILE A 140 5.72 -6.73 5.25
N SER A 141 5.70 -7.95 4.73
CA SER A 141 4.50 -8.79 4.79
C SER A 141 4.61 -9.88 5.84
N TYR A 142 3.47 -10.23 6.40
CA TYR A 142 3.38 -11.20 7.47
C TYR A 142 2.11 -12.04 7.39
N THR A 143 2.17 -13.22 7.97
CA THR A 143 1.04 -14.12 8.19
C THR A 143 0.86 -14.30 9.69
N LEU A 144 -0.36 -14.08 10.16
CA LEU A 144 -0.77 -14.35 11.53
C LEU A 144 -1.69 -15.56 11.53
N LYS A 145 -1.35 -16.58 12.31
CA LYS A 145 -2.22 -17.74 12.58
C LYS A 145 -2.51 -17.84 14.05
N THR A 146 -3.77 -18.06 14.40
CA THR A 146 -4.27 -18.07 15.77
C THR A 146 -5.11 -19.31 16.03
N ASN A 147 -5.17 -19.76 17.29
CA ASN A 147 -6.09 -20.80 17.74
C ASN A 147 -7.51 -20.27 18.06
N LYS A 148 -7.66 -18.94 18.17
CA LYS A 148 -8.92 -18.20 18.29
C LYS A 148 -9.28 -17.53 16.97
N LYS A 149 -10.55 -17.15 16.81
CA LYS A 149 -10.98 -16.47 15.58
C LYS A 149 -10.34 -15.08 15.47
N ILE A 150 -9.93 -14.69 14.27
CA ILE A 150 -9.28 -13.39 13.99
C ILE A 150 -10.22 -12.22 14.20
N LYS A 151 -11.52 -12.39 13.96
CA LYS A 151 -12.54 -11.36 14.19
C LYS A 151 -12.57 -10.84 15.64
N ASP A 152 -11.97 -11.58 16.57
CA ASP A 152 -11.83 -11.22 17.98
C ASP A 152 -10.52 -10.46 18.27
N LEU A 153 -9.67 -10.19 17.25
CA LEU A 153 -8.40 -9.48 17.35
C LEU A 153 -8.53 -8.06 16.80
N GLU A 154 -8.08 -7.08 17.57
CA GLU A 154 -7.97 -5.69 17.10
C GLU A 154 -6.82 -5.50 16.10
N VAL A 155 -6.88 -4.38 15.37
CA VAL A 155 -5.85 -3.94 14.41
C VAL A 155 -4.47 -3.96 15.08
N PHE A 156 -3.58 -4.79 14.52
CA PHE A 156 -2.21 -4.96 14.97
C PHE A 156 -1.26 -4.32 13.94
N SER A 157 -0.28 -3.54 14.41
CA SER A 157 0.80 -3.01 13.56
C SER A 157 2.16 -3.51 14.03
N ILE A 158 2.96 -4.03 13.11
CA ILE A 158 4.34 -4.47 13.39
C ILE A 158 5.32 -3.29 13.45
N SER A 159 4.98 -2.15 12.83
CA SER A 159 5.87 -0.99 12.69
C SER A 159 6.36 -0.42 14.03
N GLN A 160 5.54 -0.47 15.09
CA GLN A 160 5.92 -0.01 16.43
C GLN A 160 7.01 -0.87 17.11
N PHE A 161 7.22 -2.10 16.64
CA PHE A 161 8.22 -3.03 17.19
C PHE A 161 9.51 -3.08 16.36
N LEU A 162 9.60 -2.24 15.32
CA LEU A 162 10.70 -2.22 14.36
C LEU A 162 11.95 -1.56 14.93
N LYS A 163 13.09 -2.21 14.70
CA LYS A 163 14.41 -1.62 14.79
C LYS A 163 15.19 -1.89 13.52
N ILE A 164 15.92 -0.88 13.05
CA ILE A 164 16.87 -1.01 11.94
C ILE A 164 18.26 -0.72 12.46
N ASN A 165 19.19 -1.66 12.29
CA ASN A 165 20.55 -1.61 12.87
C ASN A 165 20.54 -1.28 14.37
N GLY A 166 19.59 -1.87 15.12
CA GLY A 166 19.42 -1.66 16.55
C GLY A 166 18.81 -0.31 16.96
N LYS A 167 18.47 0.57 16.01
CA LYS A 167 17.84 1.87 16.28
C LYS A 167 16.33 1.80 16.08
N THR A 168 15.59 2.41 16.99
CA THR A 168 14.14 2.66 16.86
C THR A 168 13.92 3.95 16.07
N PHE A 169 12.87 3.99 15.27
CA PHE A 169 12.51 5.17 14.50
C PHE A 169 11.04 5.51 14.71
N SER A 170 10.70 6.80 14.60
CA SER A 170 9.33 7.16 14.26
C SER A 170 9.00 6.53 12.91
N SER A 171 7.85 5.88 12.84
CA SER A 171 7.33 5.33 11.60
C SER A 171 5.96 5.95 11.33
N SER A 172 5.76 6.26 10.06
CA SER A 172 4.44 6.47 9.48
C SER A 172 4.29 5.44 8.38
N GLY A 173 3.07 5.11 7.99
CA GLY A 173 2.89 4.03 7.05
C GLY A 173 1.46 3.74 6.69
N THR A 174 1.31 2.80 5.77
CA THR A 174 0.03 2.22 5.40
C THR A 174 0.07 0.74 5.67
N SER A 175 -1.05 0.19 6.13
CA SER A 175 -1.24 -1.25 6.28
C SER A 175 -2.35 -1.70 5.34
N MET A 176 -2.14 -2.87 4.74
CA MET A 176 -3.13 -3.59 3.96
C MET A 176 -3.16 -5.03 4.45
N GLY A 177 -4.31 -5.66 4.40
CA GLY A 177 -4.41 -7.07 4.76
C GLY A 177 -5.83 -7.60 4.67
N GLN A 178 -5.94 -8.91 4.83
CA GLN A 178 -7.22 -9.60 4.76
C GLN A 178 -7.18 -10.92 5.53
N ASP A 179 -8.35 -11.31 6.00
CA ASP A 179 -8.59 -12.66 6.51
C ASP A 179 -8.58 -13.64 5.32
N ILE A 180 -7.80 -14.71 5.44
CA ILE A 180 -7.84 -15.85 4.52
C ILE A 180 -8.93 -16.84 4.96
N ASP A 181 -9.04 -17.01 6.29
CA ASP A 181 -10.07 -17.80 6.95
C ASP A 181 -10.27 -17.27 8.37
N ASP A 182 -11.15 -17.90 9.16
CA ASP A 182 -11.44 -17.50 10.54
C ASP A 182 -10.18 -17.47 11.46
N TYR A 183 -9.08 -18.11 11.10
CA TYR A 183 -7.89 -18.33 11.92
C TYR A 183 -6.56 -17.89 11.29
N THR A 184 -6.58 -17.48 10.01
CA THR A 184 -5.40 -17.01 9.25
C THR A 184 -5.61 -15.61 8.65
N TYR A 185 -4.71 -14.68 8.98
CA TYR A 185 -4.66 -13.32 8.44
C TYR A 185 -3.36 -13.13 7.67
N ILE A 186 -3.41 -12.41 6.55
CA ILE A 186 -2.23 -11.92 5.84
C ILE A 186 -2.22 -10.40 5.86
N GLY A 187 -1.06 -9.82 6.15
CA GLY A 187 -0.85 -8.38 6.20
C GLY A 187 0.39 -7.94 5.44
N SER A 188 0.41 -6.68 5.02
CA SER A 188 1.57 -5.99 4.49
C SER A 188 1.57 -4.55 5.03
N GLU A 189 2.68 -4.14 5.63
CA GLU A 189 2.88 -2.79 6.15
C GLU A 189 3.99 -2.10 5.36
N GLU A 190 3.66 -0.98 4.73
CA GLU A 190 4.61 -0.04 4.14
C GLU A 190 4.99 1.00 5.20
N ILE A 191 6.25 0.94 5.64
CA ILE A 191 6.77 1.70 6.78
C ILE A 191 7.76 2.74 6.25
N HIS A 192 7.35 4.01 6.29
CA HIS A 192 8.23 5.13 5.99
C HIS A 192 9.07 5.48 7.19
N THR A 193 10.38 5.43 6.99
CA THR A 193 11.34 5.68 8.06
C THR A 193 12.73 5.97 7.50
N SER A 194 13.66 6.36 8.36
CA SER A 194 15.05 6.58 7.96
C SER A 194 15.74 5.25 7.66
N ILE A 195 15.83 4.87 6.39
CA ILE A 195 16.59 3.70 5.95
C ILE A 195 18.10 4.03 5.89
N PRO A 196 18.99 3.15 6.39
CA PRO A 196 20.43 3.35 6.29
C PRO A 196 20.93 3.57 4.86
N GLU A 197 22.04 4.30 4.71
CA GLU A 197 22.70 4.47 3.41
C GLU A 197 23.22 3.13 2.84
N ASP A 198 23.69 2.26 3.73
CA ASP A 198 24.15 0.92 3.39
C ASP A 198 23.07 0.13 2.64
N LYS A 199 23.48 -0.53 1.55
CA LYS A 199 22.56 -1.30 0.71
C LYS A 199 21.95 -2.52 1.41
N LYS A 200 22.60 -3.00 2.47
CA LYS A 200 22.09 -4.04 3.35
C LYS A 200 22.11 -3.54 4.78
N PHE A 201 21.09 -3.90 5.53
CA PHE A 201 20.97 -3.55 6.93
C PHE A 201 20.24 -4.66 7.70
N ASN A 202 20.36 -4.61 9.02
CA ASN A 202 19.69 -5.54 9.92
C ASN A 202 18.33 -4.97 10.32
N VAL A 203 17.34 -5.85 10.37
CA VAL A 203 15.98 -5.57 10.81
C VAL A 203 15.67 -6.49 11.98
N ASP A 204 15.26 -5.90 13.09
CA ASP A 204 14.73 -6.60 14.24
C ASP A 204 13.26 -6.21 14.45
N LEU A 205 12.41 -7.20 14.69
CA LEU A 205 11.03 -7.01 15.12
C LEU A 205 10.86 -7.69 16.47
N ASN A 206 10.68 -6.92 17.54
CA ASN A 206 10.51 -7.44 18.89
C ASN A 206 9.05 -7.30 19.32
N ILE A 207 8.18 -8.16 18.80
CA ILE A 207 6.74 -8.07 19.06
C ILE A 207 6.45 -8.64 20.46
N THR A 208 5.89 -7.81 21.34
CA THR A 208 5.60 -8.16 22.74
C THR A 208 4.12 -8.38 23.02
N GLU A 209 3.26 -8.04 22.07
CA GLU A 209 1.82 -8.22 22.15
C GLU A 209 1.20 -8.25 20.76
N VAL A 210 0.09 -8.96 20.63
CA VAL A 210 -0.78 -8.96 19.46
C VAL A 210 -2.19 -8.72 19.98
N SER A 211 -2.75 -7.55 19.67
CA SER A 211 -3.98 -7.05 20.32
C SER A 211 -3.79 -7.13 21.86
N ASP A 212 -4.71 -7.75 22.60
CA ASP A 212 -4.61 -7.91 24.06
C ASP A 212 -3.76 -9.12 24.52
N ILE A 213 -3.21 -9.91 23.60
CA ILE A 213 -2.49 -11.13 23.93
C ILE A 213 -1.00 -10.81 24.07
N LYS A 214 -0.52 -10.81 25.32
CA LYS A 214 0.91 -10.69 25.64
C LYS A 214 1.67 -11.93 25.16
N GLY A 215 2.85 -11.71 24.62
CA GLY A 215 3.74 -12.77 24.19
C GLY A 215 5.10 -12.26 23.77
N LYS A 216 5.87 -13.11 23.09
CA LYS A 216 7.19 -12.74 22.58
C LYS A 216 7.43 -13.39 21.24
N TRP A 217 7.43 -12.58 20.19
CA TRP A 217 7.74 -12.97 18.82
C TRP A 217 8.89 -12.11 18.29
N ASP A 218 10.11 -12.59 18.50
CA ASP A 218 11.33 -11.90 18.08
C ASP A 218 11.79 -12.39 16.70
N PHE A 219 11.99 -11.46 15.79
CA PHE A 219 12.59 -11.71 14.48
C PHE A 219 13.86 -10.89 14.33
N ALA A 220 14.87 -11.50 13.72
CA ALA A 220 16.08 -10.82 13.26
C ALA A 220 16.39 -11.31 11.84
N PHE A 221 16.50 -10.40 10.89
CA PHE A 221 16.85 -10.70 9.51
C PHE A 221 17.61 -9.53 8.87
N SER A 222 18.18 -9.75 7.69
CA SER A 222 18.78 -8.67 6.90
C SER A 222 17.84 -8.34 5.74
N ALA A 223 17.77 -7.07 5.38
CA ALA A 223 17.07 -6.60 4.20
C ALA A 223 18.05 -5.90 3.26
N SER A 224 17.83 -6.05 1.96
CA SER A 224 18.61 -5.40 0.90
C SER A 224 17.76 -4.46 0.04
N LYS A 225 18.28 -3.27 -0.25
CA LYS A 225 17.73 -2.33 -1.24
C LYS A 225 18.38 -2.40 -2.63
N GLU A 226 19.27 -3.38 -2.87
CA GLU A 226 20.08 -3.44 -4.11
C GLU A 226 19.28 -3.58 -5.41
N GLU A 227 18.29 -4.46 -5.43
CA GLU A 227 17.50 -4.71 -6.63
C GLU A 227 16.57 -3.55 -6.95
N MET A 228 15.97 -2.96 -5.90
CA MET A 228 15.14 -1.78 -6.03
C MET A 228 15.96 -0.60 -6.55
N PHE A 229 17.11 -0.32 -5.94
CA PHE A 229 18.02 0.74 -6.35
C PHE A 229 18.49 0.60 -7.80
N ARG A 230 18.85 -0.62 -8.24
CA ARG A 230 19.35 -0.87 -9.60
C ARG A 230 18.31 -0.57 -10.69
N GLU A 231 17.03 -0.81 -10.39
CA GLU A 231 15.94 -0.66 -11.35
C GLU A 231 15.15 0.64 -11.14
N SER A 232 15.57 1.48 -10.19
CA SER A 232 14.98 2.79 -9.93
C SER A 232 15.75 3.88 -10.64
N THR A 233 15.06 4.91 -11.09
CA THR A 233 15.68 6.12 -11.62
C THR A 233 15.43 7.28 -10.67
N VAL A 234 16.50 7.96 -10.27
CA VAL A 234 16.47 9.07 -9.31
C VAL A 234 16.84 10.36 -10.02
N PHE A 235 15.93 11.34 -9.97
CA PHE A 235 16.19 12.71 -10.40
C PHE A 235 16.33 13.60 -9.17
N LYS A 236 17.31 14.51 -9.18
CA LYS A 236 17.55 15.46 -8.07
C LYS A 236 17.44 16.90 -8.59
N PRO A 237 16.22 17.38 -8.89
CA PRO A 237 16.06 18.69 -9.51
C PRO A 237 16.50 19.83 -8.58
N ASN A 238 16.45 19.65 -7.24
CA ASN A 238 16.73 20.69 -6.25
C ASN A 238 15.98 22.00 -6.57
N GLN A 239 14.76 21.86 -7.08
CA GLN A 239 13.97 22.97 -7.60
C GLN A 239 13.32 23.70 -6.44
N LYS A 240 13.66 24.98 -6.28
CA LYS A 240 13.08 25.85 -5.27
C LYS A 240 11.72 26.38 -5.74
N LEU A 241 10.76 26.38 -4.84
CA LEU A 241 9.40 26.85 -5.03
C LEU A 241 9.11 27.95 -4.02
N ASP A 242 8.65 29.09 -4.53
CA ASP A 242 8.19 30.21 -3.72
C ASP A 242 6.67 30.17 -3.64
N LEU A 243 6.12 29.49 -2.63
CA LEU A 243 4.68 29.36 -2.42
C LEU A 243 4.19 30.47 -1.47
N PRO A 244 2.88 30.80 -1.43
CA PRO A 244 2.39 31.90 -0.61
C PRO A 244 2.79 31.79 0.87
N ASP A 245 2.66 30.60 1.45
CA ASP A 245 2.85 30.36 2.89
C ASP A 245 4.17 29.65 3.23
N SER A 246 4.91 29.20 2.22
CA SER A 246 6.17 28.46 2.40
C SER A 246 7.17 28.67 1.27
N ASN A 247 8.44 28.46 1.62
CA ASN A 247 9.46 28.10 0.64
C ASN A 247 9.60 26.59 0.67
N ALA A 248 9.51 25.94 -0.49
CA ALA A 248 9.68 24.50 -0.64
C ALA A 248 10.80 24.20 -1.62
N THR A 249 11.38 23.01 -1.53
CA THR A 249 12.37 22.49 -2.46
C THR A 249 11.95 21.08 -2.85
N ILE A 250 11.84 20.82 -4.15
CA ILE A 250 11.73 19.46 -4.67
C ILE A 250 13.14 18.87 -4.66
N ASP A 251 13.42 18.02 -3.67
CA ASP A 251 14.76 17.48 -3.44
C ASP A 251 15.10 16.38 -4.44
N LYS A 252 14.19 15.40 -4.54
CA LYS A 252 14.34 14.28 -5.47
C LYS A 252 12.98 13.73 -5.92
N VAL A 253 13.00 13.11 -7.10
CA VAL A 253 11.92 12.26 -7.61
C VAL A 253 12.49 10.88 -7.90
N VAL A 254 11.81 9.85 -7.42
CA VAL A 254 12.22 8.45 -7.58
C VAL A 254 11.14 7.74 -8.38
N PHE A 255 11.51 7.22 -9.55
CA PHE A 255 10.69 6.27 -10.29
C PHE A 255 11.18 4.87 -9.97
N SER A 256 10.46 4.17 -9.10
CA SER A 256 10.78 2.81 -8.66
C SER A 256 9.94 1.78 -9.43
N PRO A 257 10.34 0.51 -9.40
CA PRO A 257 9.52 -0.59 -9.90
C PRO A 257 8.15 -0.79 -9.23
N ILE A 258 7.88 -0.18 -8.09
CA ILE A 258 6.62 -0.34 -7.32
C ILE A 258 5.83 0.97 -7.16
N ASP A 259 6.43 2.14 -7.39
CA ASP A 259 5.79 3.45 -7.24
C ASP A 259 6.63 4.61 -7.81
N THR A 260 6.04 5.80 -7.77
CA THR A 260 6.71 7.07 -8.01
C THR A 260 6.64 7.92 -6.74
N SER A 261 7.80 8.36 -6.22
CA SER A 261 7.86 9.21 -5.02
C SER A 261 8.47 10.59 -5.33
N ILE A 262 7.85 11.64 -4.81
CA ILE A 262 8.35 13.03 -4.87
C ILE A 262 8.67 13.49 -3.45
N PHE A 263 9.92 13.87 -3.21
CA PHE A 263 10.41 14.30 -1.91
C PHE A 263 10.55 15.81 -1.87
N ILE A 264 9.95 16.40 -0.84
CA ILE A 264 9.83 17.84 -0.66
C ILE A 264 10.28 18.20 0.74
N THR A 265 11.13 19.22 0.85
CA THR A 265 11.44 19.86 2.11
C THR A 265 11.16 21.34 2.02
N GLY A 266 10.95 21.99 3.16
CA GLY A 266 10.72 23.42 3.15
C GLY A 266 10.55 24.02 4.52
N TYR A 267 10.22 25.32 4.52
CA TYR A 267 9.92 26.07 5.72
C TYR A 267 8.79 27.06 5.49
N GLY A 268 8.05 27.32 6.56
CA GLY A 268 6.93 28.26 6.58
C GLY A 268 7.43 29.68 6.62
N LYS A 269 6.78 30.56 5.85
CA LYS A 269 7.08 31.99 5.86
C LYS A 269 6.50 32.69 7.09
N ASN A 270 5.43 32.15 7.67
CA ASN A 270 4.76 32.74 8.83
C ASN A 270 5.15 32.04 10.14
N LYS A 271 5.61 32.82 11.12
CA LYS A 271 6.03 32.30 12.44
C LYS A 271 4.87 31.87 13.34
N ASN A 272 3.63 32.24 12.98
CA ASN A 272 2.41 31.91 13.72
C ASN A 272 1.65 30.72 13.14
N ILE A 273 2.28 29.89 12.29
CA ILE A 273 1.63 28.67 11.78
C ILE A 273 1.40 27.73 12.96
N LYS A 274 0.19 27.77 13.50
CA LYS A 274 -0.38 26.72 14.34
C LYS A 274 -0.93 25.65 13.41
N ALA A 275 -1.04 24.41 13.87
CA ALA A 275 -1.77 23.38 13.13
C ALA A 275 -3.12 23.97 12.70
N GLY A 276 -3.39 24.03 11.40
CA GLY A 276 -4.71 24.42 10.92
C GLY A 276 -5.73 23.37 11.34
N ALA A 277 -7.03 23.63 11.14
CA ALA A 277 -8.10 22.68 11.47
C ALA A 277 -7.93 21.27 10.83
N ASN A 278 -7.16 21.22 9.74
CA ASN A 278 -6.80 19.99 9.01
C ASN A 278 -5.49 19.34 9.49
N GLY A 279 -4.88 19.83 10.58
CA GLY A 279 -3.58 19.37 11.09
C GLY A 279 -2.37 19.81 10.24
N GLY A 280 -2.60 20.38 9.06
CA GLY A 280 -1.57 20.83 8.12
C GLY A 280 -1.02 22.22 8.43
N MET A 281 0.18 22.47 7.94
CA MET A 281 0.89 23.75 8.02
C MET A 281 0.43 24.75 6.95
N PHE A 282 -0.24 24.26 5.89
CA PHE A 282 -0.60 25.04 4.70
C PHE A 282 -2.06 24.84 4.31
N ASP A 283 -2.63 25.84 3.66
CA ASP A 283 -3.99 25.83 3.15
C ASP A 283 -4.18 24.87 1.96
N TYR A 284 -3.10 24.50 1.25
CA TYR A 284 -3.09 23.59 0.11
C TYR A 284 -2.45 22.24 0.48
N ASN A 285 -3.22 21.39 1.15
CA ASN A 285 -2.76 20.13 1.73
C ASN A 285 -2.97 18.90 0.82
N HIS A 286 -3.45 19.09 -0.41
CA HIS A 286 -3.59 18.01 -1.40
C HIS A 286 -2.98 18.42 -2.74
N TRP A 287 -2.14 17.57 -3.34
CA TRP A 287 -1.34 17.94 -4.51
C TRP A 287 -1.55 16.89 -5.61
N ILE A 288 -2.14 17.32 -6.72
CA ILE A 288 -2.45 16.43 -7.85
C ILE A 288 -1.30 16.47 -8.84
N ALA A 289 -0.87 15.31 -9.31
CA ALA A 289 0.22 15.18 -10.27
C ALA A 289 -0.28 14.66 -11.62
N PHE A 290 0.27 15.21 -12.70
CA PHE A 290 0.03 14.77 -14.06
C PHE A 290 1.35 14.48 -14.77
N ASP A 291 1.37 13.47 -15.63
CA ASP A 291 2.50 13.20 -16.52
C ASP A 291 2.58 14.21 -17.68
N ASP A 292 3.56 14.04 -18.56
CA ASP A 292 3.78 14.91 -19.72
C ASP A 292 2.74 14.75 -20.83
N ASN A 293 1.90 13.73 -20.77
CA ASN A 293 0.74 13.52 -21.65
C ASN A 293 -0.57 14.05 -21.03
N GLY A 294 -0.52 14.61 -19.81
CA GLY A 294 -1.69 15.12 -19.10
C GLY A 294 -2.49 14.02 -18.39
N VAL A 295 -1.92 12.84 -18.17
CA VAL A 295 -2.55 11.75 -17.43
C VAL A 295 -2.34 11.99 -15.94
N GLU A 296 -3.44 11.98 -15.17
CA GLU A 296 -3.37 12.07 -13.72
C GLU A 296 -2.72 10.81 -13.13
N LEU A 297 -1.70 11.03 -12.30
CA LEU A 297 -1.05 9.99 -11.51
C LEU A 297 -1.98 9.56 -10.37
N ILE A 298 -2.04 8.26 -10.14
CA ILE A 298 -2.88 7.67 -9.09
C ILE A 298 -2.11 7.73 -7.77
N PRO A 299 -2.61 8.42 -6.73
CA PRO A 299 -1.98 8.43 -5.41
C PRO A 299 -2.05 7.03 -4.77
N LYS A 300 -0.94 6.59 -4.16
CA LYS A 300 -0.85 5.29 -3.48
C LYS A 300 -1.28 5.34 -2.01
N GLY A 301 -1.50 6.54 -1.47
CA GLY A 301 -1.90 6.77 -0.09
C GLY A 301 -1.73 8.23 0.31
N LEU A 302 -1.77 8.52 1.62
CA LEU A 302 -1.58 9.87 2.16
C LEU A 302 -0.13 10.38 2.02
N GLY A 303 0.82 9.50 1.64
CA GLY A 303 2.24 9.77 1.68
C GLY A 303 2.80 9.76 3.09
N ALA A 304 4.01 10.28 3.25
CA ALA A 304 4.64 10.49 4.55
C ALA A 304 5.06 11.95 4.71
N GLY A 305 5.23 12.40 5.95
CA GLY A 305 5.74 13.73 6.21
C GLY A 305 6.04 13.98 7.67
N GLU A 306 6.96 14.90 7.91
CA GLU A 306 7.31 15.37 9.24
C GLU A 306 7.14 16.88 9.30
N LEU A 307 6.71 17.37 10.46
CA LEU A 307 6.47 18.78 10.70
C LEU A 307 7.02 19.18 12.06
N ASP A 308 7.94 20.14 12.07
CA ASP A 308 8.45 20.77 13.30
C ASP A 308 7.92 22.20 13.37
N PHE A 309 6.84 22.38 14.13
CA PHE A 309 6.19 23.69 14.33
C PHE A 309 7.10 24.73 15.00
N ASN A 310 8.09 24.29 15.80
CA ASN A 310 8.98 25.22 16.50
C ASN A 310 10.03 25.81 15.55
N LYS A 311 10.49 25.01 14.59
CA LYS A 311 11.44 25.43 13.57
C LYS A 311 10.78 25.88 12.27
N HIS A 312 9.46 25.70 12.16
CA HIS A 312 8.66 25.93 10.97
C HIS A 312 9.18 25.18 9.75
N ILE A 313 9.78 24.00 9.94
CA ILE A 313 10.28 23.16 8.84
C ILE A 313 9.35 21.98 8.62
N PHE A 314 9.26 21.55 7.37
CA PHE A 314 8.52 20.35 7.00
C PHE A 314 9.29 19.51 5.99
N SER A 315 8.99 18.22 5.98
CA SER A 315 9.34 17.28 4.93
C SER A 315 8.08 16.52 4.51
N SER A 316 8.00 16.13 3.25
CA SER A 316 6.92 15.32 2.74
C SER A 316 7.40 14.42 1.60
N GLU A 317 6.89 13.20 1.58
CA GLU A 317 6.97 12.25 0.49
C GLU A 317 5.56 12.09 -0.10
N MET A 318 5.37 12.59 -1.31
CA MET A 318 4.17 12.33 -2.09
C MET A 318 4.37 11.03 -2.87
N GLN A 319 3.42 10.10 -2.75
CA GLN A 319 3.51 8.79 -3.39
C GLN A 319 2.39 8.54 -4.38
N TYR A 320 2.79 8.05 -5.55
CA TYR A 320 1.93 7.66 -6.63
C TYR A 320 2.24 6.24 -7.06
N GLU A 321 1.29 5.59 -7.74
CA GLU A 321 1.53 4.32 -8.39
C GLU A 321 2.74 4.36 -9.35
N LYS A 322 3.25 3.16 -9.64
CA LYS A 322 4.34 2.97 -10.59
C LYS A 322 4.01 3.62 -11.93
N SER A 323 4.87 4.52 -12.38
CA SER A 323 4.76 5.06 -13.73
C SER A 323 5.12 4.00 -14.78
N LYS A 324 4.38 3.93 -15.88
CA LYS A 324 4.67 3.00 -17.00
C LYS A 324 6.00 3.31 -17.68
N SER A 325 6.30 4.58 -17.78
CA SER A 325 7.52 5.13 -18.33
C SER A 325 7.87 6.41 -17.60
N ILE A 326 9.14 6.77 -17.59
CA ILE A 326 9.58 8.04 -17.03
C ILE A 326 9.11 9.15 -18.00
N PRO A 327 8.21 10.06 -17.58
CA PRO A 327 7.75 11.17 -18.42
C PRO A 327 8.88 12.20 -18.59
N LYS A 328 8.72 13.17 -19.49
CA LYS A 328 9.68 14.30 -19.61
C LYS A 328 9.60 15.27 -18.44
N TYR A 329 8.41 15.45 -17.88
CA TYR A 329 8.16 16.26 -16.70
C TYR A 329 6.91 15.76 -15.98
N LEU A 330 6.80 16.11 -14.69
CA LEU A 330 5.51 16.08 -13.98
C LEU A 330 4.96 17.49 -13.86
N THR A 331 3.64 17.62 -13.97
CA THR A 331 2.92 18.84 -13.61
C THR A 331 2.25 18.62 -12.26
N ILE A 332 2.52 19.50 -11.29
CA ILE A 332 1.95 19.41 -9.96
C ILE A 332 1.00 20.60 -9.74
N ILE A 333 -0.20 20.32 -9.24
CA ILE A 333 -1.23 21.32 -8.94
C ILE A 333 -1.63 21.20 -7.47
N PRO A 334 -1.24 22.18 -6.62
CA PRO A 334 -1.73 22.27 -5.25
C PRO A 334 -3.25 22.52 -5.22
N CYS A 335 -3.93 21.91 -4.27
CA CYS A 335 -5.37 22.01 -4.06
C CYS A 335 -5.66 22.34 -2.59
N LYS A 336 -6.57 23.29 -2.38
CA LYS A 336 -7.14 23.60 -1.06
C LYS A 336 -8.45 22.87 -0.91
N ILE A 337 -8.54 21.99 0.09
CA ILE A 337 -9.76 21.27 0.45
C ILE A 337 -10.35 21.90 1.70
N ILE A 338 -11.48 22.58 1.55
CA ILE A 338 -12.23 23.18 2.65
C ILE A 338 -13.02 22.06 3.33
N THR A 339 -12.64 21.72 4.56
CA THR A 339 -13.30 20.66 5.33
C THR A 339 -14.58 21.17 5.99
N SER A 340 -15.53 20.26 6.21
CA SER A 340 -16.71 20.54 7.02
C SER A 340 -16.43 20.22 8.48
N ASN A 341 -16.63 21.21 9.35
CA ASN A 341 -16.71 21.10 10.82
C ASN A 341 -15.52 20.49 11.56
N ARG A 342 -14.68 21.36 12.14
CA ARG A 342 -14.14 21.11 13.49
C ARG A 342 -14.35 22.37 14.33
N GLU A 343 -15.23 22.31 15.33
CA GLU A 343 -15.20 23.31 16.39
C GLU A 343 -13.94 23.06 17.21
N GLU A 344 -12.91 23.89 17.02
CA GLU A 344 -11.83 23.95 17.99
C GLU A 344 -12.17 24.94 19.10
N VAL A 345 -12.03 24.47 20.33
CA VAL A 345 -12.01 25.29 21.53
C VAL A 345 -10.55 25.57 21.87
N LYS A 346 -10.08 26.81 21.69
CA LYS A 346 -8.82 27.22 22.33
C LYS A 346 -9.05 27.34 23.84
N ILE A 347 -8.21 26.69 24.63
CA ILE A 347 -8.07 26.96 26.07
C ILE A 347 -6.82 27.84 26.19
N ASP A 348 -7.00 29.13 26.51
CA ASP A 348 -5.87 29.99 26.91
C ASP A 348 -5.32 29.53 28.29
N GLU A 349 -4.13 29.98 28.67
CA GLU A 349 -3.50 29.80 30.00
C GLU A 349 -4.30 30.40 31.20
N GLY A 350 -5.60 30.63 31.02
CA GLY A 350 -6.55 31.07 32.05
C GLY A 350 -7.98 30.53 31.83
N ASP A 351 -8.13 29.31 31.32
CA ASP A 351 -9.41 28.57 31.18
C ASP A 351 -10.51 29.24 30.33
N LYS A 352 -10.21 30.31 29.59
CA LYS A 352 -11.17 30.93 28.66
C LYS A 352 -11.21 30.16 27.34
N LYS A 353 -12.37 29.56 27.07
CA LYS A 353 -12.74 28.93 25.80
C LYS A 353 -13.07 29.99 24.75
N ILE A 354 -12.23 30.14 23.73
CA ILE A 354 -12.55 30.99 22.57
C ILE A 354 -12.99 30.07 21.42
N PRO A 355 -14.24 30.16 20.93
CA PRO A 355 -14.68 29.43 19.75
C PRO A 355 -14.03 30.02 18.49
N ILE A 356 -13.35 29.18 17.71
CA ILE A 356 -12.86 29.55 16.38
C ILE A 356 -13.91 29.10 15.37
N PHE A 357 -14.52 30.05 14.66
CA PHE A 357 -15.39 29.75 13.53
C PHE A 357 -14.52 29.50 12.29
N LEU A 358 -14.55 28.27 11.77
CA LEU A 358 -13.94 27.94 10.48
C LEU A 358 -14.92 28.21 9.35
N GLU A 359 -14.42 28.63 8.19
CA GLU A 359 -15.22 28.62 6.96
C GLU A 359 -15.64 27.19 6.66
N THR A 360 -16.95 26.93 6.74
CA THR A 360 -17.53 25.62 6.48
C THR A 360 -18.13 25.62 5.08
N LYS A 361 -17.69 24.68 4.25
CA LYS A 361 -18.34 24.42 2.95
C LYS A 361 -18.56 22.92 2.82
N LYS A 362 -19.62 22.42 3.46
CA LYS A 362 -20.06 21.04 3.22
C LYS A 362 -20.47 20.93 1.75
N PRO A 363 -19.81 20.08 0.95
CA PRO A 363 -20.21 19.94 -0.45
C PRO A 363 -21.63 19.39 -0.51
N LYS A 364 -22.40 19.88 -1.48
CA LYS A 364 -23.78 19.46 -1.69
C LYS A 364 -23.78 18.11 -2.37
N GLU A 365 -24.51 17.17 -1.82
CA GLU A 365 -24.73 15.87 -2.46
C GLU A 365 -25.61 16.01 -3.72
N ILE A 366 -25.19 15.32 -4.76
CA ILE A 366 -25.86 15.23 -6.05
C ILE A 366 -26.19 13.76 -6.28
N SER A 367 -27.48 13.44 -6.33
CA SER A 367 -27.94 12.05 -6.46
C SER A 367 -28.99 11.88 -7.56
N ARG A 368 -29.06 10.67 -8.10
CA ARG A 368 -30.06 10.22 -9.10
C ARG A 368 -30.51 8.81 -8.76
N PHE A 369 -31.76 8.48 -9.06
CA PHE A 369 -32.26 7.12 -8.91
C PHE A 369 -31.58 6.19 -9.91
N ILE A 370 -31.35 4.95 -9.49
CA ILE A 370 -30.92 3.87 -10.38
C ILE A 370 -32.20 3.25 -10.96
N ASP A 371 -32.58 3.64 -12.18
CA ASP A 371 -33.79 3.20 -12.88
C ASP A 371 -33.51 2.40 -14.16
N GLY A 372 -32.23 2.11 -14.43
CA GLY A 372 -31.79 1.36 -15.61
C GLY A 372 -31.62 2.20 -16.88
N VAL A 373 -31.82 3.53 -16.81
CA VAL A 373 -31.60 4.44 -17.94
C VAL A 373 -30.19 5.03 -17.86
N TYR A 374 -29.38 4.77 -18.88
CA TYR A 374 -28.00 5.26 -18.99
C TYR A 374 -27.78 6.02 -20.31
N PRO A 375 -26.87 7.01 -20.34
CA PRO A 375 -25.99 7.43 -19.25
C PRO A 375 -26.68 8.33 -18.20
N ILE A 376 -26.20 8.29 -16.95
CA ILE A 376 -26.60 9.23 -15.88
C ILE A 376 -25.46 10.22 -15.67
N GLU A 377 -25.72 11.51 -15.86
CA GLU A 377 -24.74 12.56 -15.53
C GLU A 377 -24.93 13.09 -14.09
N LEU A 378 -23.85 13.07 -13.33
CA LEU A 378 -23.73 13.58 -11.97
C LEU A 378 -22.73 14.75 -11.95
N PRO A 379 -23.21 16.02 -11.96
CA PRO A 379 -22.31 17.18 -11.95
C PRO A 379 -21.56 17.34 -10.62
N GLN A 380 -20.26 17.59 -10.70
CA GLN A 380 -19.35 17.84 -9.57
C GLN A 380 -18.92 19.32 -9.51
N GLY A 381 -19.82 20.24 -9.86
CA GLY A 381 -19.52 21.68 -9.81
C GLY A 381 -18.48 22.11 -10.86
N LYS A 382 -17.53 22.97 -10.46
CA LYS A 382 -16.54 23.55 -11.40
C LYS A 382 -15.44 22.58 -11.82
N ILE A 383 -15.24 21.48 -11.09
CA ILE A 383 -14.19 20.51 -11.41
C ILE A 383 -14.59 19.66 -12.62
N GLY A 384 -15.89 19.40 -12.81
CA GLY A 384 -16.37 18.50 -13.87
C GLY A 384 -17.66 17.74 -13.53
N SER A 385 -17.82 16.54 -14.08
CA SER A 385 -18.94 15.62 -13.84
C SER A 385 -18.51 14.15 -13.92
N LEU A 386 -19.29 13.27 -13.28
CA LEU A 386 -19.24 11.82 -13.51
C LEU A 386 -20.38 11.42 -14.46
N ILE A 387 -20.08 10.59 -15.44
CA ILE A 387 -21.06 10.02 -16.37
C ILE A 387 -21.13 8.53 -16.12
N ILE A 388 -22.21 8.08 -15.50
CA ILE A 388 -22.46 6.66 -15.25
C ILE A 388 -22.93 6.03 -16.54
N ASN A 389 -22.13 5.12 -17.09
CA ASN A 389 -22.37 4.51 -18.39
C ASN A 389 -23.20 3.22 -18.27
N ASP A 390 -23.01 2.46 -17.18
CA ASP A 390 -23.63 1.14 -16.98
C ASP A 390 -23.53 0.75 -15.51
N ILE A 391 -24.58 0.12 -14.97
CA ILE A 391 -24.57 -0.53 -13.65
C ILE A 391 -25.13 -1.93 -13.82
N ARG A 392 -24.40 -2.95 -13.38
CA ARG A 392 -24.81 -4.36 -13.46
C ARG A 392 -24.61 -5.07 -12.15
N THR A 393 -25.62 -5.81 -11.72
CA THR A 393 -25.51 -6.71 -10.57
C THR A 393 -25.28 -8.13 -11.06
N GLU A 394 -24.18 -8.74 -10.61
CA GLU A 394 -23.79 -10.11 -10.92
C GLU A 394 -23.61 -10.87 -9.61
N LYS A 395 -24.40 -11.93 -9.38
CA LYS A 395 -24.38 -12.84 -8.21
C LYS A 395 -24.13 -12.17 -6.84
N ASN A 396 -22.88 -11.84 -6.54
CA ASN A 396 -22.40 -11.32 -5.26
C ASN A 396 -21.89 -9.86 -5.32
N LYS A 397 -21.96 -9.16 -6.46
CA LYS A 397 -21.44 -7.79 -6.59
C LYS A 397 -22.22 -6.92 -7.56
N THR A 398 -22.06 -5.62 -7.42
CA THR A 398 -22.58 -4.60 -8.34
C THR A 398 -21.43 -3.85 -8.96
N ILE A 399 -21.34 -3.87 -10.28
CA ILE A 399 -20.28 -3.25 -11.08
C ILE A 399 -20.84 -1.94 -11.65
N VAL A 400 -20.20 -0.81 -11.32
CA VAL A 400 -20.53 0.50 -11.89
C VAL A 400 -19.42 0.92 -12.83
N ARG A 401 -19.74 1.16 -14.10
CA ARG A 401 -18.81 1.70 -15.10
C ARG A 401 -19.16 3.15 -15.40
N TYR A 402 -18.18 4.04 -15.33
CA TYR A 402 -18.40 5.47 -15.45
C TYR A 402 -17.20 6.21 -16.02
N THR A 403 -17.42 7.42 -16.47
CA THR A 403 -16.38 8.31 -17.01
C THR A 403 -16.32 9.57 -16.17
N ALA A 404 -15.15 9.96 -15.70
CA ALA A 404 -14.95 11.27 -15.09
C ALA A 404 -14.50 12.29 -16.16
N LYS A 405 -15.25 13.37 -16.30
CA LYS A 405 -14.89 14.49 -17.18
C LYS A 405 -14.56 15.70 -16.34
N GLY A 406 -13.39 16.29 -16.52
CA GLY A 406 -13.02 17.48 -15.76
C GLY A 406 -11.52 17.67 -15.58
N LYS A 407 -11.16 18.44 -14.55
CA LYS A 407 -9.78 18.86 -14.27
C LYS A 407 -8.92 17.75 -13.65
N ALA A 408 -9.51 16.85 -12.87
CA ALA A 408 -8.79 15.76 -12.20
C ALA A 408 -9.67 14.50 -12.20
N PRO A 409 -9.69 13.76 -13.33
CA PRO A 409 -10.57 12.60 -13.52
C PRO A 409 -10.46 11.53 -12.44
N TYR A 410 -9.27 11.20 -11.95
CA TYR A 410 -9.11 10.19 -10.89
C TYR A 410 -9.63 10.72 -9.56
N PHE A 411 -9.20 11.91 -9.12
CA PHE A 411 -9.72 12.57 -7.92
C PHE A 411 -11.25 12.67 -7.92
N GLN A 412 -11.84 13.03 -9.07
CA GLN A 412 -13.28 13.07 -9.28
C GLN A 412 -13.95 11.70 -9.15
N ALA A 413 -13.31 10.66 -9.70
CA ALA A 413 -13.87 9.32 -9.76
C ALA A 413 -13.97 8.62 -8.40
N GLU A 414 -13.15 9.03 -7.43
CA GLU A 414 -13.20 8.54 -6.05
C GLU A 414 -14.53 8.83 -5.35
N ASP A 415 -15.12 10.00 -5.62
CA ASP A 415 -16.36 10.49 -4.99
C ASP A 415 -17.62 9.92 -5.67
N LEU A 416 -17.76 8.60 -5.62
CA LEU A 416 -18.94 7.88 -6.11
C LEU A 416 -19.47 6.94 -5.03
N LEU A 417 -20.76 7.07 -4.71
CA LEU A 417 -21.45 6.30 -3.69
C LEU A 417 -22.79 5.77 -4.23
N ILE A 418 -23.20 4.60 -3.76
CA ILE A 418 -24.58 4.11 -3.89
C ILE A 418 -25.22 4.15 -2.51
N LYS A 419 -26.46 4.63 -2.43
CA LYS A 419 -27.24 4.66 -1.20
C LYS A 419 -28.57 3.95 -1.37
N ASP A 420 -29.01 3.30 -0.30
CA ASP A 420 -30.34 2.72 -0.25
C ASP A 420 -31.43 3.78 0.02
N ASN A 421 -32.68 3.33 0.15
CA ASN A 421 -33.83 4.18 0.41
C ASN A 421 -33.84 4.85 1.80
N LYS A 422 -32.99 4.39 2.73
CA LYS A 422 -32.78 5.00 4.05
C LYS A 422 -31.64 6.02 4.04
N GLY A 423 -30.90 6.11 2.93
CA GLY A 423 -29.71 6.95 2.80
C GLY A 423 -28.43 6.28 3.34
N GLU A 424 -28.47 4.99 3.65
CA GLU A 424 -27.30 4.23 4.07
C GLU A 424 -26.42 3.90 2.86
N CYS A 425 -25.10 4.09 3.00
CA CYS A 425 -24.16 3.78 1.93
C CYS A 425 -24.03 2.27 1.74
N VAL A 426 -24.15 1.81 0.49
CA VAL A 426 -23.80 0.44 0.11
C VAL A 426 -22.29 0.28 0.21
N GLU A 427 -21.87 -0.83 0.81
CA GLU A 427 -20.45 -1.15 0.99
C GLU A 427 -19.73 -1.29 -0.35
N VAL A 428 -18.52 -0.75 -0.40
CA VAL A 428 -17.61 -0.82 -1.55
C VAL A 428 -16.76 -2.07 -1.40
N LYS A 429 -16.79 -2.96 -2.38
CA LYS A 429 -15.95 -4.18 -2.42
C LYS A 429 -14.59 -3.92 -3.01
N ASP A 430 -14.53 -3.04 -3.99
CA ASP A 430 -13.32 -2.73 -4.72
C ASP A 430 -13.27 -1.24 -5.04
N TYR A 431 -12.06 -0.70 -5.00
CA TYR A 431 -11.77 0.72 -5.15
C TYR A 431 -11.98 1.17 -6.60
N THR A 432 -11.70 2.44 -6.86
CA THR A 432 -11.86 3.02 -8.20
C THR A 432 -10.77 2.52 -9.13
N ILE A 433 -11.12 1.57 -10.00
CA ILE A 433 -10.21 0.95 -10.96
C ILE A 433 -10.23 1.74 -12.26
N ARG A 434 -9.07 2.22 -12.72
CA ARG A 434 -8.93 2.82 -14.06
C ARG A 434 -8.96 1.71 -15.11
N LYS A 435 -9.95 1.76 -16.00
CA LYS A 435 -10.26 0.66 -16.94
C LYS A 435 -9.06 0.19 -17.76
N ASP A 436 -8.45 1.09 -18.53
CA ASP A 436 -7.27 0.75 -19.34
C ASP A 436 -6.50 2.01 -19.79
N ASP A 437 -5.34 1.75 -20.39
CA ASP A 437 -4.38 2.73 -20.83
C ASP A 437 -4.84 3.64 -21.99
N LYS A 438 -5.85 3.20 -22.75
CA LYS A 438 -6.44 3.95 -23.87
C LYS A 438 -7.66 4.75 -23.42
N ASN A 439 -8.29 4.36 -22.31
CA ASN A 439 -9.51 4.95 -21.75
C ASN A 439 -9.24 5.47 -20.32
N LEU A 440 -8.26 6.37 -20.18
CA LEU A 440 -7.70 6.80 -18.89
C LEU A 440 -8.69 7.50 -17.94
N ASN A 441 -9.82 7.98 -18.47
CA ASN A 441 -10.87 8.66 -17.72
C ASN A 441 -12.10 7.76 -17.51
N GLU A 442 -12.03 6.50 -17.91
CA GLU A 442 -13.06 5.49 -17.64
C GLU A 442 -12.66 4.66 -16.42
N PHE A 443 -13.62 4.51 -15.51
CA PHE A 443 -13.43 3.87 -14.22
C PHE A 443 -14.48 2.80 -13.99
N THR A 444 -14.10 1.83 -13.16
CA THR A 444 -15.00 0.81 -12.62
C THR A 444 -14.93 0.86 -11.10
N LYS A 445 -16.07 0.82 -10.42
CA LYS A 445 -16.15 0.71 -8.96
C LYS A 445 -17.12 -0.41 -8.60
N ILE A 446 -16.73 -1.25 -7.64
CA ILE A 446 -17.49 -2.45 -7.28
C ILE A 446 -18.12 -2.27 -5.90
N PHE A 447 -19.42 -2.47 -5.81
CA PHE A 447 -20.20 -2.42 -4.59
C PHE A 447 -20.73 -3.80 -4.22
N GLU A 448 -21.23 -3.94 -2.99
CA GLU A 448 -22.08 -5.07 -2.60
C GLU A 448 -23.26 -5.26 -3.58
N ALA A 449 -23.74 -6.49 -3.68
CA ALA A 449 -24.86 -6.81 -4.57
C ALA A 449 -26.10 -6.00 -4.18
N LEU A 450 -26.66 -5.23 -5.12
CA LEU A 450 -27.91 -4.52 -4.89
C LEU A 450 -29.09 -5.51 -4.87
N ASP A 451 -29.96 -5.37 -3.86
CA ASP A 451 -31.20 -6.15 -3.76
C ASP A 451 -32.20 -5.64 -4.81
N PRO A 452 -32.64 -6.47 -5.77
CA PRO A 452 -33.54 -6.03 -6.83
C PRO A 452 -34.90 -5.52 -6.31
N ASN A 453 -35.26 -5.81 -5.05
CA ASN A 453 -36.50 -5.34 -4.44
C ASN A 453 -36.37 -3.97 -3.74
N LYS A 454 -35.15 -3.44 -3.64
CA LYS A 454 -34.87 -2.13 -3.03
C LYS A 454 -34.64 -1.06 -4.08
N LYS A 455 -34.92 0.18 -3.69
CA LYS A 455 -34.60 1.36 -4.49
C LYS A 455 -33.27 1.93 -4.03
N TYR A 456 -32.46 2.33 -4.99
CA TYR A 456 -31.13 2.89 -4.76
C TYR A 456 -30.97 4.21 -5.48
N THR A 457 -30.10 5.05 -4.94
CA THR A 457 -29.59 6.24 -5.61
C THR A 457 -28.10 6.11 -5.81
N ILE A 458 -27.62 6.59 -6.96
CA ILE A 458 -26.21 6.81 -7.22
C ILE A 458 -25.91 8.28 -6.96
N SER A 459 -24.83 8.56 -6.26
CA SER A 459 -24.53 9.90 -5.74
C SER A 459 -23.04 10.24 -5.79
N THR A 460 -22.78 11.54 -5.91
CA THR A 460 -21.48 12.19 -5.78
C THR A 460 -21.68 13.51 -5.01
N SER A 461 -20.61 14.22 -4.67
CA SER A 461 -20.69 15.59 -4.18
C SER A 461 -20.42 16.59 -5.29
N ASN A 462 -20.91 17.82 -5.14
CA ASN A 462 -20.63 18.89 -6.09
C ASN A 462 -19.17 19.39 -6.04
N LEU A 463 -18.31 18.82 -5.19
CA LEU A 463 -16.89 19.14 -4.99
C LEU A 463 -16.54 20.64 -4.94
N ASP A 464 -17.51 21.50 -4.59
CA ASP A 464 -17.33 22.96 -4.56
C ASP A 464 -16.42 23.40 -3.40
N ASN A 465 -16.08 22.49 -2.50
CA ASN A 465 -15.13 22.67 -1.42
C ASN A 465 -13.67 22.43 -1.84
N VAL A 466 -13.43 22.04 -3.09
CA VAL A 466 -12.10 21.82 -3.66
C VAL A 466 -11.71 23.00 -4.55
N GLU A 467 -10.65 23.69 -4.18
CA GLU A 467 -10.08 24.80 -4.94
C GLU A 467 -8.75 24.38 -5.57
N PHE A 468 -8.72 24.33 -6.90
CA PHE A 468 -7.51 24.09 -7.69
C PHE A 468 -6.71 25.38 -7.75
N ARG A 469 -5.49 25.36 -7.19
CA ARG A 469 -4.56 26.49 -7.25
C ARG A 469 -3.74 26.41 -8.54
N ASP A 470 -4.43 26.59 -9.66
CA ASP A 470 -3.83 26.66 -11.00
C ASP A 470 -2.76 27.78 -11.08
N ASP A 471 -2.89 28.82 -10.25
CA ASP A 471 -1.91 29.90 -10.07
C ASP A 471 -0.60 29.45 -9.39
N LEU A 472 -0.64 28.36 -8.62
CA LEU A 472 0.52 27.77 -7.94
C LEU A 472 1.08 26.52 -8.65
N LYS A 473 0.55 26.19 -9.82
CA LYS A 473 0.99 25.04 -10.61
C LYS A 473 2.47 25.18 -11.00
N PHE A 474 3.21 24.09 -10.89
CA PHE A 474 4.61 24.02 -11.31
C PHE A 474 4.92 22.73 -12.06
N LYS A 475 6.04 22.73 -12.78
CA LYS A 475 6.57 21.54 -13.46
C LYS A 475 7.87 21.10 -12.78
N ILE A 476 8.06 19.78 -12.70
CA ILE A 476 9.32 19.15 -12.34
C ILE A 476 9.89 18.53 -13.62
N GLU A 477 10.95 19.12 -14.17
CA GLU A 477 11.57 18.65 -15.40
C GLU A 477 12.61 17.56 -15.13
N PHE A 478 12.56 16.47 -15.90
CA PHE A 478 13.53 15.38 -15.83
C PHE A 478 14.49 15.51 -17.01
N ASN A 479 15.42 16.45 -16.90
CA ASN A 479 16.51 16.57 -17.88
C ASN A 479 17.35 15.28 -17.82
N LYS A 480 17.51 14.62 -18.97
CA LYS A 480 18.35 13.44 -19.12
C LYS A 480 19.83 13.81 -19.21
#